data_AF-A0A8J3G4J0-F1
#
_entry.id   AF-A0A8J3G4J0-F1
#
_cell.length_a   1.000
_cell.length_b   1.000
_cell.length_c   1.000
_cell.angle_alpha   90.00
_cell.angle_beta   90.00
_cell.angle_gamma   90.00
#
_symmetry.space_group_name_H-M   'P 1'
#
loop_
_entity.id
_entity.type
_entity.pdbx_description
1 polymer ?
#
loop_
_entity_poly.entity_id
_entity_poly.type
_entity_poly.pdbx_seq_one_letter_code
_entity_poly.pdbx_strand_id
1 'polypeptide(L)'
;MLNSFFTVDLSQQSKIHHMINPKIAEIKKSLNYLDEKELRSLLLDIIGFTTDNKRYAYFKLHEQQDEHFFLVESKEFLGEEFGKASMANFWSSKKSLQKLRSTLNKMLKFTKRKEFQLELILFFCEQTKEYGYLDYRHPVIHNLYHTQLRKAENLISKLHEDLQYDYQMQLEELAVESE
;
A
#
# COMPACT_ATOMS: atom_id res chain seq x y z
N MET A 1 6.47 -36.46 -50.29
CA MET A 1 7.11 -36.15 -48.99
C MET A 1 6.59 -34.79 -48.54
N LEU A 2 5.51 -34.79 -47.77
CA LEU A 2 4.84 -33.58 -47.29
C LEU A 2 5.02 -33.48 -45.77
N ASN A 3 5.39 -32.28 -45.34
CA ASN A 3 5.64 -31.87 -43.97
C ASN A 3 4.49 -32.24 -43.03
N SER A 4 4.82 -33.01 -42.00
CA SER A 4 3.98 -33.22 -40.83
C SER A 4 4.06 -31.97 -39.95
N PHE A 5 3.03 -31.14 -40.06
CA PHE A 5 2.72 -30.06 -39.14
C PHE A 5 2.52 -30.63 -37.73
N PHE A 6 3.46 -30.39 -36.82
CA PHE A 6 3.20 -30.41 -35.39
C PHE A 6 2.36 -29.18 -35.06
N THR A 7 1.04 -29.32 -35.16
CA THR A 7 0.10 -28.39 -34.52
C THR A 7 0.24 -28.55 -33.02
N VAL A 8 0.95 -27.63 -32.37
CA VAL A 8 0.91 -27.44 -30.92
C VAL A 8 -0.49 -26.96 -30.58
N ASP A 9 -1.24 -27.81 -29.90
CA ASP A 9 -2.58 -27.53 -29.42
C ASP A 9 -2.54 -26.46 -28.33
N LEU A 10 -2.85 -25.22 -28.72
CA LEU A 10 -2.95 -24.03 -27.85
C LEU A 10 -4.04 -24.18 -26.78
N SER A 11 -4.87 -25.23 -26.80
CA SER A 11 -5.88 -25.48 -25.76
C SER A 11 -5.27 -25.97 -24.43
N GLN A 12 -4.04 -26.48 -24.41
CA GLN A 12 -3.38 -26.95 -23.17
C GLN A 12 -2.71 -25.83 -22.33
N GLN A 13 -2.55 -24.61 -22.87
CA GLN A 13 -2.14 -23.44 -22.07
C GLN A 13 -3.26 -22.93 -21.14
N SER A 14 -4.50 -23.43 -21.31
CA SER A 14 -5.68 -22.95 -20.59
C SER A 14 -6.10 -23.77 -19.36
N LYS A 15 -5.34 -24.82 -18.98
CA LYS A 15 -5.51 -25.48 -17.68
C LYS A 15 -4.76 -24.71 -16.62
N ILE A 16 -5.39 -23.61 -16.22
CA ILE A 16 -5.16 -22.81 -15.02
C ILE A 16 -4.51 -23.66 -13.94
N HIS A 17 -3.19 -23.46 -13.79
CA HIS A 17 -2.42 -23.88 -12.64
C HIS A 17 -3.24 -23.42 -11.43
N HIS A 18 -3.78 -24.36 -10.66
CA HIS A 18 -4.31 -24.09 -9.35
C HIS A 18 -3.26 -23.23 -8.66
N MET A 19 -3.58 -21.98 -8.34
CA MET A 19 -2.61 -20.97 -7.94
C MET A 19 -1.89 -21.47 -6.69
N ILE A 20 -0.73 -22.09 -6.87
CA ILE A 20 0.09 -22.59 -5.77
C ILE A 20 0.38 -21.33 -4.97
N ASN A 21 0.06 -21.35 -3.68
CA ASN A 21 0.47 -20.32 -2.74
C ASN A 21 1.68 -20.86 -1.97
N PRO A 22 2.87 -20.94 -2.62
CA PRO A 22 4.04 -21.54 -2.01
C PRO A 22 4.47 -20.70 -0.80
N LYS A 23 5.03 -21.37 0.20
CA LYS A 23 5.54 -20.64 1.37
C LYS A 23 6.74 -19.80 0.94
N ILE A 24 6.90 -18.61 1.54
CA ILE A 24 8.08 -17.75 1.31
C ILE A 24 9.39 -18.53 1.53
N ALA A 25 9.41 -19.52 2.43
CA ALA A 25 10.57 -20.37 2.67
C ALA A 25 10.96 -21.23 1.46
N GLU A 26 10.01 -21.70 0.65
CA GLU A 26 10.28 -22.49 -0.55
C GLU A 26 10.86 -21.60 -1.65
N ILE A 27 10.29 -20.41 -1.86
CA ILE A 27 10.82 -19.41 -2.80
C ILE A 27 12.27 -19.06 -2.42
N LYS A 28 12.53 -18.79 -1.13
CA LYS A 28 13.89 -18.49 -0.64
C LYS A 28 14.89 -19.60 -0.92
N LYS A 29 14.49 -20.87 -0.78
CA LYS A 29 15.36 -22.01 -1.11
C LYS A 29 15.68 -22.04 -2.60
N SER A 30 14.68 -21.83 -3.46
CA SER A 30 14.89 -21.81 -4.92
C SER A 30 15.82 -20.68 -5.36
N LEU A 31 15.71 -19.50 -4.75
CA LEU A 31 16.58 -18.35 -5.05
C LEU A 31 18.07 -18.63 -4.78
N ASN A 32 18.40 -19.50 -3.82
CA ASN A 32 19.79 -19.83 -3.49
C ASN A 32 20.50 -20.66 -4.58
N TYR A 33 19.76 -21.23 -5.54
CA TYR A 33 20.33 -22.01 -6.64
C TYR A 33 20.55 -21.18 -7.92
N LEU A 34 20.15 -19.91 -7.92
CA LEU A 34 20.28 -19.02 -9.08
C LEU A 34 21.60 -18.24 -9.01
N ASP A 35 22.22 -18.04 -10.17
CA ASP A 35 23.38 -17.16 -10.28
C ASP A 35 22.98 -15.67 -10.31
N GLU A 36 23.97 -14.76 -10.30
CA GLU A 36 23.70 -13.31 -10.28
C GLU A 36 22.91 -12.83 -11.51
N LYS A 37 23.18 -13.40 -12.69
CA LYS A 37 22.49 -13.01 -13.93
C LYS A 37 21.05 -13.49 -13.92
N GLU A 38 20.82 -14.72 -13.49
CA GLU A 38 19.50 -15.30 -13.34
C GLU A 38 18.66 -14.55 -12.29
N LEU A 39 19.26 -14.22 -11.14
CA LEU A 39 18.63 -13.41 -10.10
C LEU A 39 18.24 -12.03 -10.61
N ARG A 40 19.13 -11.36 -11.35
CA ARG A 40 18.85 -10.05 -11.95
C ARG A 40 17.71 -10.13 -12.96
N SER A 41 17.69 -11.15 -13.82
CA SER A 41 16.62 -11.37 -14.80
C SER A 41 15.28 -11.58 -14.08
N LEU A 42 15.24 -12.49 -13.11
CA LEU A 42 14.04 -12.77 -12.33
C LEU A 42 13.53 -11.53 -11.59
N LEU A 43 14.43 -10.74 -11.01
CA LEU A 43 14.06 -9.49 -10.34
C LEU A 43 13.42 -8.50 -11.32
N LEU A 44 13.98 -8.34 -12.52
CA LEU A 44 13.41 -7.46 -13.55
C LEU A 44 12.03 -7.94 -14.02
N ASP A 45 11.82 -9.25 -14.16
CA ASP A 45 10.53 -9.81 -14.51
C ASP A 45 9.48 -9.55 -13.41
N ILE A 46 9.85 -9.75 -12.14
CA ILE A 46 8.98 -9.47 -10.99
C ILE A 46 8.65 -7.98 -10.91
N ILE A 47 9.65 -7.12 -11.10
CA ILE A 47 9.47 -5.66 -11.17
C ILE A 47 8.52 -5.30 -12.31
N GLY A 48 8.69 -5.92 -13.48
CA GLY A 48 7.84 -5.72 -14.66
C GLY A 48 6.38 -6.10 -14.47
N PHE A 49 6.09 -7.04 -13.56
CA PHE A 49 4.78 -7.69 -13.43
C PHE A 49 3.63 -6.76 -13.00
N THR A 50 3.89 -5.79 -12.12
CA THR A 50 2.87 -4.81 -11.70
C THR A 50 3.46 -3.43 -11.47
N THR A 51 2.63 -2.39 -11.61
CA THR A 51 3.01 -1.01 -11.27
C THR A 51 3.42 -0.89 -9.80
N ASP A 52 2.74 -1.61 -8.89
CA ASP A 52 3.08 -1.66 -7.46
C ASP A 52 4.51 -2.19 -7.26
N ASN A 53 4.90 -3.26 -7.97
CA ASN A 53 6.26 -3.83 -7.88
C ASN A 53 7.32 -2.86 -8.42
N LYS A 54 7.04 -2.17 -9.54
CA LYS A 54 7.94 -1.14 -10.08
C LYS A 54 8.20 -0.03 -9.07
N ARG A 55 7.13 0.51 -8.49
CA ARG A 55 7.21 1.57 -7.48
C ARG A 55 7.97 1.11 -6.24
N TYR A 56 7.70 -0.10 -5.75
CA TYR A 56 8.39 -0.64 -4.59
C TYR A 56 9.89 -0.86 -4.84
N ALA A 57 10.26 -1.40 -6.00
CA ALA A 57 11.66 -1.60 -6.36
C ALA A 57 12.39 -0.27 -6.57
N TYR A 58 11.76 0.69 -7.25
CA TYR A 58 12.29 2.04 -7.38
C TYR A 58 12.55 2.66 -6.00
N PHE A 59 11.56 2.61 -5.11
CA PHE A 59 11.72 3.06 -3.73
C PHE A 59 12.91 2.38 -3.03
N LYS A 60 13.00 1.04 -3.08
CA LYS A 60 14.07 0.31 -2.38
C LYS A 60 15.47 0.58 -2.92
N LEU A 61 15.60 0.90 -4.21
CA LEU A 61 16.89 1.22 -4.81
C LEU A 61 17.31 2.67 -4.56
N HIS A 62 16.36 3.57 -4.33
CA HIS A 62 16.60 5.01 -4.17
C HIS A 62 16.33 5.55 -2.75
N GLU A 63 15.94 4.69 -1.79
CA GLU A 63 15.58 5.12 -0.42
C GLU A 63 16.68 5.89 0.31
N GLN A 64 17.96 5.69 -0.02
CA GLN A 64 19.04 6.45 0.62
C GLN A 64 19.25 7.86 0.05
N GLN A 65 18.67 8.18 -1.11
CA GLN A 65 18.97 9.40 -1.85
C GLN A 65 17.92 10.49 -1.65
N ASP A 66 16.64 10.13 -1.48
CA ASP A 66 15.57 11.12 -1.26
C ASP A 66 14.36 10.50 -0.55
N GLU A 67 14.48 10.36 0.77
CA GLU A 67 13.40 9.82 1.60
C GLU A 67 12.17 10.75 1.61
N HIS A 68 12.39 12.07 1.59
CA HIS A 68 11.30 13.05 1.62
C HIS A 68 10.47 13.00 0.34
N PHE A 69 11.10 12.86 -0.83
CA PHE A 69 10.41 12.71 -2.11
C PHE A 69 9.43 11.55 -2.12
N PHE A 70 9.82 10.39 -1.57
CA PHE A 70 8.92 9.24 -1.51
C PHE A 70 7.68 9.49 -0.65
N LEU A 71 7.83 10.20 0.46
CA LEU A 71 6.71 10.56 1.31
C LEU A 71 5.73 11.48 0.57
N VAL A 72 6.26 12.50 -0.13
CA VAL A 72 5.46 13.42 -0.96
C VAL A 72 4.70 12.65 -2.03
N GLU A 73 5.39 11.85 -2.85
CA GLU A 73 4.76 11.03 -3.90
C GLU A 73 3.71 10.05 -3.35
N SER A 74 3.95 9.51 -2.15
CA SER A 74 3.00 8.60 -1.50
C SER A 74 1.74 9.34 -1.04
N LYS A 75 1.87 10.55 -0.51
CA LYS A 75 0.72 11.41 -0.15
C LYS A 75 -0.04 11.83 -1.40
N GLU A 76 0.65 12.28 -2.45
CA GLU A 76 0.03 12.64 -3.73
C GLU A 76 -0.77 11.48 -4.33
N PHE A 77 -0.15 10.30 -4.44
CA PHE A 77 -0.86 9.13 -4.94
C PHE A 77 -2.08 8.77 -4.09
N LEU A 78 -1.95 8.82 -2.75
CA LEU A 78 -3.08 8.52 -1.88
C LEU A 78 -4.20 9.55 -2.06
N GLY A 79 -3.86 10.84 -2.19
CA GLY A 79 -4.80 11.92 -2.50
C GLY A 79 -5.51 11.73 -3.83
N GLU A 80 -4.81 11.32 -4.88
CA GLU A 80 -5.44 10.96 -6.16
C GLU A 80 -6.44 9.80 -6.02
N GLU A 81 -6.09 8.78 -5.23
CA GLU A 81 -6.99 7.64 -4.99
C GLU A 81 -8.24 8.07 -4.20
N PHE A 82 -8.10 9.02 -3.27
CA PHE A 82 -9.25 9.67 -2.61
C PHE A 82 -10.11 10.42 -3.64
N GLY A 83 -9.51 11.18 -4.56
CA GLY A 83 -10.23 11.90 -5.61
C GLY A 83 -10.98 11.00 -6.60
N LYS A 84 -10.48 9.78 -6.83
CA LYS A 84 -11.13 8.76 -7.67
C LYS A 84 -12.21 7.96 -6.92
N ALA A 85 -12.27 8.06 -5.60
CA ALA A 85 -13.14 7.24 -4.77
C ALA A 85 -14.62 7.64 -4.89
N SER A 86 -15.51 6.65 -4.97
CA SER A 86 -16.95 6.93 -5.15
C SER A 86 -17.68 7.10 -3.81
N MET A 87 -18.10 8.34 -3.52
CA MET A 87 -18.92 8.71 -2.36
C MET A 87 -20.41 8.88 -2.69
N ALA A 88 -20.92 8.16 -3.69
CA ALA A 88 -22.31 8.34 -4.13
C ALA A 88 -23.34 7.95 -3.05
N ASN A 89 -23.01 6.96 -2.21
CA ASN A 89 -23.83 6.53 -1.09
C ASN A 89 -23.00 5.86 -0.01
N PHE A 90 -23.61 5.51 1.12
CA PHE A 90 -22.92 4.86 2.24
C PHE A 90 -22.17 3.57 1.82
N TRP A 91 -22.80 2.72 1.00
CA TRP A 91 -22.19 1.44 0.61
C TRP A 91 -20.93 1.64 -0.25
N SER A 92 -21.01 2.56 -1.22
CA SER A 92 -19.85 2.89 -2.06
C SER A 92 -18.75 3.56 -1.25
N SER A 93 -19.11 4.46 -0.33
CA SER A 93 -18.18 5.18 0.55
C SER A 93 -17.43 4.23 1.48
N LYS A 94 -18.15 3.34 2.15
CA LYS A 94 -17.57 2.28 2.98
C LYS A 94 -16.58 1.43 2.18
N LYS A 95 -16.98 0.98 0.98
CA LYS A 95 -16.14 0.13 0.13
C LYS A 95 -14.88 0.85 -0.33
N SER A 96 -15.04 2.11 -0.73
CA SER A 96 -13.94 3.01 -1.12
C SER A 96 -12.96 3.24 0.03
N LEU A 97 -13.44 3.58 1.23
CA LEU A 97 -12.59 3.80 2.40
C LEU A 97 -11.80 2.53 2.80
N GLN A 98 -12.44 1.36 2.71
CA GLN A 98 -11.76 0.08 2.94
C GLN A 98 -10.66 -0.19 1.90
N LYS A 99 -10.89 0.20 0.64
CA LYS A 99 -9.90 0.09 -0.44
C LYS A 99 -8.73 1.04 -0.18
N LEU A 100 -9.00 2.31 0.15
CA LEU A 100 -7.98 3.31 0.47
C LEU A 100 -7.13 2.88 1.66
N ARG A 101 -7.75 2.36 2.73
CA ARG A 101 -7.02 1.78 3.87
C ARG A 101 -6.12 0.61 3.45
N SER A 102 -6.57 -0.24 2.52
CA SER A 102 -5.74 -1.32 1.99
C SER A 102 -4.52 -0.78 1.25
N THR A 103 -4.71 0.27 0.44
CA THR A 103 -3.64 1.00 -0.25
C THR A 103 -2.65 1.61 0.75
N LEU A 104 -3.13 2.35 1.76
CA LEU A 104 -2.31 2.88 2.85
C LEU A 104 -1.47 1.77 3.50
N ASN A 105 -2.08 0.65 3.89
CA ASN A 105 -1.36 -0.46 4.53
C ASN A 105 -0.28 -1.09 3.63
N LYS A 106 -0.40 -0.99 2.29
CA LYS A 106 0.69 -1.40 1.39
C LYS A 106 1.84 -0.41 1.48
N MET A 107 1.56 0.88 1.40
CA MET A 107 2.56 1.95 1.48
C MET A 107 3.33 1.94 2.80
N LEU A 108 2.63 1.69 3.91
CA LEU A 108 3.27 1.55 5.23
C LEU A 108 4.30 0.43 5.30
N LYS A 109 4.21 -0.59 4.43
CA LYS A 109 5.20 -1.69 4.36
C LYS A 109 6.45 -1.30 3.56
N PHE A 110 6.39 -0.22 2.79
CA PHE A 110 7.50 0.19 1.94
C PHE A 110 8.64 0.74 2.80
N THR A 111 8.32 1.54 3.82
CA THR A 111 9.30 2.10 4.76
C THR A 111 9.25 1.47 6.15
N LYS A 112 10.39 1.45 6.84
CA LYS A 112 10.50 1.09 8.27
C LYS A 112 10.54 2.32 9.19
N ARG A 113 10.65 3.53 8.64
CA ARG A 113 10.70 4.78 9.42
C ARG A 113 9.31 5.08 10.01
N LYS A 114 9.26 5.24 11.33
CA LYS A 114 8.01 5.47 12.06
C LYS A 114 7.39 6.84 11.74
N GLU A 115 8.23 7.86 11.57
CA GLU A 115 7.80 9.22 11.20
C GLU A 115 7.02 9.21 9.89
N PHE A 116 7.54 8.57 8.84
CA PHE A 116 6.85 8.50 7.55
C PHE A 116 5.55 7.69 7.61
N GLN A 117 5.57 6.59 8.36
CA GLN A 117 4.36 5.81 8.58
C GLN A 117 3.30 6.65 9.29
N LEU A 118 3.70 7.45 10.27
CA LEU A 118 2.82 8.35 11.00
C LEU A 118 2.26 9.42 10.06
N GLU A 119 3.10 10.11 9.29
CA GLU A 119 2.68 11.14 8.36
C GLU A 119 1.68 10.64 7.30
N LEU A 120 1.88 9.43 6.77
CA LEU A 120 0.92 8.82 5.84
C LEU A 120 -0.42 8.47 6.51
N ILE A 121 -0.39 8.04 7.78
CA ILE A 121 -1.61 7.76 8.55
C ILE A 121 -2.36 9.05 8.86
N LEU A 122 -1.65 10.10 9.29
CA LEU A 122 -2.25 11.41 9.57
C LEU A 122 -2.87 12.00 8.31
N PHE A 123 -2.15 11.99 7.18
CA PHE A 123 -2.68 12.42 5.89
C PHE A 123 -3.92 11.61 5.48
N PHE A 124 -3.91 10.28 5.65
CA PHE A 124 -5.11 9.47 5.39
C PHE A 124 -6.30 9.90 6.26
N CYS A 125 -6.07 10.19 7.54
CA CYS A 125 -7.10 10.64 8.46
C CYS A 125 -7.64 12.03 8.08
N GLU A 126 -6.77 12.96 7.75
CA GLU A 126 -7.11 14.30 7.25
C GLU A 126 -8.01 14.20 6.01
N GLN A 127 -7.55 13.49 4.97
CA GLN A 127 -8.33 13.28 3.75
C GLN A 127 -9.67 12.57 4.02
N THR A 128 -9.73 11.66 5.00
CA THR A 128 -10.98 11.00 5.39
C THR A 128 -11.99 12.01 5.97
N LYS A 129 -11.54 13.00 6.74
CA LYS A 129 -12.39 14.10 7.24
C LYS A 129 -12.79 15.03 6.09
N GLU A 130 -11.83 15.50 5.30
CA GLU A 130 -12.06 16.48 4.23
C GLU A 130 -13.07 16.01 3.18
N TYR A 131 -13.02 14.73 2.80
CA TYR A 131 -13.97 14.14 1.84
C TYR A 131 -15.33 13.80 2.45
N GLY A 132 -15.59 14.11 3.73
CA GLY A 132 -16.89 13.94 4.38
C GLY A 132 -17.26 12.49 4.69
N TYR A 133 -16.28 11.57 4.78
CA TYR A 133 -16.59 10.17 5.08
C TYR A 133 -17.25 9.99 6.46
N LEU A 134 -16.92 10.85 7.41
CA LEU A 134 -17.44 10.78 8.78
C LEU A 134 -18.91 11.20 8.88
N ASP A 135 -19.42 11.94 7.89
CA ASP A 135 -20.80 12.45 7.83
C ASP A 135 -21.84 11.34 7.68
N TYR A 136 -21.43 10.18 7.16
CA TYR A 136 -22.29 9.00 7.11
C TYR A 136 -22.63 8.42 8.50
N ARG A 137 -21.97 8.89 9.57
CA ARG A 137 -22.22 8.53 10.99
C ARG A 137 -22.43 7.04 11.23
N HIS A 138 -21.71 6.21 10.48
CA HIS A 138 -21.86 4.77 10.52
C HIS A 138 -20.70 4.11 11.28
N PRO A 139 -20.97 3.16 12.21
CA PRO A 139 -19.95 2.56 13.06
C PRO A 139 -18.74 1.98 12.32
N VAL A 140 -18.95 1.38 11.14
CA VAL A 140 -17.85 0.80 10.35
C VAL A 140 -16.85 1.84 9.85
N ILE A 141 -17.31 3.02 9.44
CA ILE A 141 -16.42 4.09 8.95
C ILE A 141 -15.69 4.72 10.14
N HIS A 142 -16.43 5.05 11.20
CA HIS A 142 -15.89 5.59 12.44
C HIS A 142 -14.86 4.65 13.08
N ASN A 143 -15.17 3.36 13.22
CA ASN A 143 -14.22 2.36 13.75
C ASN A 143 -12.96 2.24 12.89
N LEU A 144 -13.08 2.33 11.56
CA LEU A 144 -11.92 2.31 10.66
C LEU A 144 -11.03 3.53 10.91
N TYR A 145 -11.64 4.70 11.01
CA TYR A 145 -10.99 5.98 11.27
C TYR A 145 -10.29 5.99 12.63
N HIS A 146 -10.99 5.68 13.72
CA HIS A 146 -10.39 5.61 15.06
C HIS A 146 -9.30 4.55 15.17
N THR A 147 -9.39 3.46 14.40
CA THR A 147 -8.29 2.48 14.33
C THR A 147 -7.04 3.08 13.69
N GLN A 148 -7.17 4.00 12.73
CA GLN A 148 -6.01 4.70 12.16
C GLN A 148 -5.47 5.74 13.15
N LEU A 149 -6.33 6.52 13.83
CA LEU A 149 -5.90 7.44 14.89
C LEU A 149 -5.12 6.72 16.00
N ARG A 150 -5.63 5.57 16.48
CA ARG A 150 -4.93 4.76 17.49
C ARG A 150 -3.58 4.24 16.98
N LYS A 151 -3.44 3.94 15.69
CA LYS A 151 -2.13 3.57 15.13
C LYS A 151 -1.17 4.75 15.12
N ALA A 152 -1.65 5.94 14.78
CA ALA A 152 -0.85 7.17 14.84
C ALA A 152 -0.38 7.45 16.27
N GLU A 153 -1.28 7.41 17.25
CA GLU A 153 -0.96 7.54 18.68
C GLU A 153 0.13 6.55 19.14
N ASN A 154 0.01 5.28 18.73
CA ASN A 154 1.01 4.25 19.04
C ASN A 154 2.35 4.44 18.31
N LEU A 155 2.39 5.18 17.21
CA LEU A 155 3.63 5.54 16.52
C LEU A 155 4.27 6.76 17.17
N ILE A 156 3.48 7.78 17.51
CA ILE A 156 3.90 9.00 18.22
C ILE A 156 4.66 8.63 19.49
N SER A 157 4.09 7.79 20.36
CA SER A 157 4.75 7.35 21.61
C SER A 157 6.10 6.65 21.43
N LYS A 158 6.48 6.30 20.19
CA LYS A 158 7.74 5.64 19.85
C LYS A 158 8.74 6.57 19.14
N LEU A 159 8.41 7.85 18.99
CA LEU A 159 9.27 8.90 18.44
C LEU A 159 10.05 9.63 19.55
N HIS A 160 10.97 10.50 19.15
CA HIS A 160 11.67 11.40 20.07
C HIS A 160 10.72 12.46 20.64
N GLU A 161 10.97 12.89 21.88
CA GLU A 161 10.09 13.82 22.64
C GLU A 161 9.76 15.09 21.86
N ASP A 162 10.73 15.71 21.20
CA ASP A 162 10.52 16.93 20.40
C ASP A 162 9.45 16.71 19.31
N LEU A 163 9.48 15.57 18.61
CA LEU A 163 8.50 15.24 17.57
C LEU A 163 7.16 14.81 18.15
N GLN A 164 7.14 14.26 19.37
CA GLN A 164 5.89 13.79 19.97
C GLN A 164 4.92 14.93 20.16
N TYR A 165 5.39 16.08 20.65
CA TYR A 165 4.54 17.24 20.90
C TYR A 165 3.83 17.72 19.62
N ASP A 166 4.60 17.92 18.55
CA ASP A 166 4.07 18.42 17.27
C ASP A 166 3.01 17.47 16.68
N TYR A 167 3.30 16.16 16.66
CA TYR A 167 2.37 15.19 16.11
C TYR A 167 1.16 14.93 17.01
N GLN A 168 1.32 15.07 18.33
CA GLN A 168 0.21 14.93 19.26
C GLN A 168 -0.82 16.04 19.06
N MET A 169 -0.38 17.28 18.85
CA MET A 169 -1.28 18.39 18.52
C MET A 169 -2.08 18.13 17.23
N GLN A 170 -1.40 17.66 16.17
CA GLN A 170 -2.07 17.31 14.92
C GLN A 170 -3.07 16.15 15.10
N LEU A 171 -2.72 15.14 15.90
CA LEU A 171 -3.60 14.02 16.17
C LEU A 171 -4.87 14.47 16.92
N GLU A 172 -4.72 15.38 17.88
CA GLU A 172 -5.82 15.93 18.66
C GLU A 172 -6.79 16.71 17.78
N GLU A 173 -6.30 17.57 16.89
CA GLU A 173 -7.12 18.28 15.90
C GLU A 173 -7.93 17.31 15.01
N LEU A 174 -7.31 16.21 14.59
CA LEU A 174 -8.00 15.17 13.83
C LEU A 174 -9.02 14.41 14.67
N ALA A 175 -8.77 14.20 15.96
CA ALA A 175 -9.66 13.49 16.87
C ALA A 175 -10.91 14.30 17.26
N VAL A 176 -10.88 15.64 17.17
CA VAL A 176 -12.07 16.47 17.40
C VAL A 176 -13.12 16.17 16.33
N GLU A 177 -14.26 15.62 16.74
CA GLU A 177 -15.39 15.41 15.84
C GLU A 177 -15.94 16.76 15.40
N SER A 178 -16.02 16.99 14.09
CA SER A 178 -16.73 18.15 13.53
C SER A 178 -18.22 17.99 13.82
N GLU A 179 -18.77 18.91 14.62
CA GLU A 179 -20.19 18.97 15.03
C GLU A 179 -21.18 18.98 13.86
#